data_AF-A0A119CZ74-F1
#
_entry.id   AF-A0A119CZ74-F1
#
_cell.length_a   1.000
_cell.length_b   1.000
_cell.length_c   1.000
_cell.angle_alpha   90.00
_cell.angle_beta   90.00
_cell.angle_gamma   90.00
#
_symmetry.space_group_name_H-M   'P 1'
#
loop_
_entity.id
_entity.type
_entity.pdbx_description
1 polymer ?
#
loop_
_entity_poly.entity_id
_entity_poly.type
_entity_poly.pdbx_seq_one_letter_code
_entity_poly.pdbx_strand_id
1 'polypeptide(L)'
;MGFLSGLFGKKEAPKRQLDHPNKLLKGDMITFDDSFALPTQLRGQQLKVEAIHTYEYQRSQLCEFLLRGHSGTAIYLSYVQEDESYLSISMKINRAVVEQMFDLDAFAEIFEEPGKATLTLQALPAELAAEFDKWLSDEYHQVEFAAFGYFHRQDYRDLKPPQNDDDARGEGFEGYSLANSDDTHALDVEVYESGDTEVMLTLYRPLTDIREYWPAS
;
A
#
# COMPACT_ATOMS: atom_id res chain seq x y z
N MET A 1 6.60 15.05 64.78
CA MET A 1 5.36 15.06 63.97
C MET A 1 5.64 15.88 62.73
N GLY A 2 5.47 15.30 61.54
CA GLY A 2 5.67 16.01 60.26
C GLY A 2 6.61 15.31 59.27
N PHE A 3 6.52 13.98 59.15
CA PHE A 3 6.87 13.29 57.92
C PHE A 3 5.73 13.51 56.90
N LEU A 4 6.01 13.24 55.62
CA LEU A 4 5.14 13.32 54.42
C LEU A 4 5.33 14.58 53.54
N SER A 5 6.56 14.86 53.12
CA SER A 5 6.80 15.48 51.80
C SER A 5 7.03 14.37 50.77
N GLY A 6 5.93 13.75 50.34
CA GLY A 6 5.91 12.66 49.37
C GLY A 6 6.07 13.17 47.94
N LEU A 7 7.28 12.95 47.43
CA LEU A 7 7.70 13.00 46.03
C LEU A 7 6.71 12.28 45.09
N PHE A 8 5.77 13.02 44.50
CA PHE A 8 5.08 12.57 43.29
C PHE A 8 5.67 13.31 42.09
N GLY A 9 6.85 12.87 41.67
CA GLY A 9 7.31 13.13 40.31
C GLY A 9 6.26 12.57 39.35
N LYS A 10 5.79 13.39 38.40
CA LYS A 10 4.95 12.93 37.29
C LYS A 10 5.67 11.72 36.68
N LYS A 11 5.10 10.51 36.80
CA LYS A 11 5.57 9.38 36.01
C LYS A 11 5.37 9.80 34.56
N GLU A 12 6.45 9.96 33.82
CA GLU A 12 6.37 10.11 32.37
C GLU A 12 5.49 8.99 31.84
N ALA A 13 4.54 9.34 30.96
CA ALA A 13 3.74 8.33 30.28
C ALA A 13 4.71 7.34 29.60
N PRO A 14 4.42 6.03 29.64
CA PRO A 14 5.28 5.05 29.00
C PRO A 14 5.47 5.43 27.53
N LYS A 15 6.73 5.49 27.08
CA LYS A 15 7.05 5.78 25.67
C LYS A 15 6.30 4.77 24.79
N ARG A 16 5.61 5.27 23.76
CA ARG A 16 4.86 4.44 22.80
C ARG A 16 5.82 3.42 22.19
N GLN A 17 5.50 2.13 22.29
CA GLN A 17 6.26 1.06 21.64
C GLN A 17 5.72 0.87 20.22
N LEU A 18 6.55 1.19 19.23
CA LEU A 18 6.25 0.95 17.82
C LEU A 18 7.09 -0.25 17.37
N ASP A 19 6.44 -1.37 17.13
CA ASP A 19 7.04 -2.67 16.83
C ASP A 19 6.26 -3.44 15.74
N HIS A 20 5.21 -2.83 15.17
CA HIS A 20 4.30 -3.47 14.22
C HIS A 20 3.65 -2.42 13.30
N PRO A 21 3.39 -2.73 12.00
CA PRO A 21 2.81 -1.78 11.06
C PRO A 21 1.45 -1.23 11.51
N ASN A 22 0.57 -2.07 12.09
CA ASN A 22 -0.72 -1.63 12.62
C ASN A 22 -0.65 -0.57 13.73
N LYS A 23 0.52 -0.33 14.34
CA LYS A 23 0.72 0.71 15.36
C LYS A 23 1.26 2.02 14.77
N LEU A 24 1.53 2.06 13.46
CA LEU A 24 2.00 3.25 12.77
C LEU A 24 0.95 4.37 12.83
N LEU A 25 1.44 5.56 13.14
CA LEU A 25 0.73 6.82 13.12
C LEU A 25 1.45 7.78 12.16
N LYS A 26 0.73 8.81 11.71
CA LYS A 26 1.32 9.89 10.91
C LYS A 26 2.56 10.47 11.60
N GLY A 27 3.64 10.61 10.84
CA GLY A 27 4.94 11.10 11.30
C GLY A 27 5.91 10.01 11.75
N ASP A 28 5.43 8.80 12.03
CA ASP A 28 6.31 7.66 12.31
C ASP A 28 7.14 7.30 11.08
N MET A 29 8.25 6.61 11.29
CA MET A 29 9.08 6.10 10.20
C MET A 29 9.33 4.61 10.35
N ILE A 30 9.43 3.92 9.22
CA ILE A 30 9.92 2.56 9.13
C ILE A 30 11.18 2.52 8.28
N THR A 31 12.08 1.58 8.56
CA THR A 31 13.27 1.34 7.76
C THR A 31 13.22 -0.08 7.24
N PHE A 32 13.29 -0.24 5.93
CA PHE A 32 13.36 -1.54 5.28
C PHE A 32 14.80 -2.06 5.28
N ASP A 33 14.95 -3.38 5.17
CA ASP A 33 16.26 -4.01 5.15
C ASP A 33 17.07 -3.65 3.89
N ASP A 34 18.39 -3.78 3.97
CA ASP A 34 19.31 -3.55 2.84
C ASP A 34 19.50 -4.83 2.00
N SER A 35 18.38 -5.44 1.61
CA SER A 35 18.35 -6.68 0.84
C SER A 35 18.34 -6.42 -0.66
N PHE A 36 19.14 -7.21 -1.42
CA PHE A 36 19.09 -7.20 -2.89
C PHE A 36 17.76 -7.70 -3.47
N ALA A 37 16.91 -8.32 -2.65
CA ALA A 37 15.56 -8.71 -3.05
C ALA A 37 14.57 -7.54 -3.08
N LEU A 38 14.91 -6.40 -2.46
CA LEU A 38 14.03 -5.22 -2.42
C LEU A 38 14.37 -4.25 -3.55
N PRO A 39 13.36 -3.59 -4.14
CA PRO A 39 13.57 -2.49 -5.09
C PRO A 39 14.32 -1.33 -4.44
N THR A 40 14.97 -0.51 -5.25
CA THR A 40 15.81 0.61 -4.79
C THR A 40 15.04 1.64 -3.96
N GLN A 41 13.74 1.79 -4.21
CA GLN A 41 12.83 2.68 -3.49
C GLN A 41 12.53 2.19 -2.05
N LEU A 42 12.77 0.90 -1.76
CA LEU A 42 12.57 0.31 -0.43
C LEU A 42 13.91 -0.05 0.24
N ARG A 43 14.84 -0.62 -0.52
CA ARG A 43 16.09 -1.19 -0.02
C ARG A 43 16.90 -0.18 0.81
N GLY A 44 17.06 -0.50 2.10
CA GLY A 44 17.77 0.34 3.07
C GLY A 44 17.16 1.74 3.28
N GLN A 45 15.97 1.99 2.74
CA GLN A 45 15.32 3.29 2.81
C GLN A 45 14.55 3.43 4.12
N GLN A 46 14.61 4.65 4.67
CA GLN A 46 13.73 5.08 5.74
C GLN A 46 12.56 5.87 5.14
N LEU A 47 11.34 5.40 5.38
CA LEU A 47 10.12 6.01 4.88
C LEU A 47 9.27 6.53 6.04
N LYS A 48 8.77 7.75 5.90
CA LYS A 48 7.89 8.40 6.89
C LYS A 48 6.44 8.25 6.48
N VAL A 49 5.57 7.95 7.45
CA VAL A 49 4.11 7.94 7.29
C VAL A 49 3.62 9.38 7.10
N GLU A 50 3.11 9.71 5.93
CA GLU A 50 2.55 11.03 5.61
C GLU A 50 1.05 11.10 5.87
N ALA A 51 0.35 10.01 5.54
CA ALA A 51 -1.09 9.85 5.71
C ALA A 51 -1.45 8.39 5.95
N ILE A 52 -2.66 8.19 6.44
CA ILE A 52 -3.24 6.88 6.69
C ILE A 52 -4.65 6.94 6.10
N HIS A 53 -4.93 5.99 5.23
CA HIS A 53 -6.18 5.87 4.49
C HIS A 53 -6.86 4.56 4.83
N THR A 54 -8.13 4.47 4.47
CA THR A 54 -8.93 3.26 4.67
C THR A 54 -9.63 2.88 3.38
N TYR A 55 -9.41 1.66 2.92
CA TYR A 55 -10.27 1.00 1.96
C TYR A 55 -11.41 0.31 2.73
N GLU A 56 -12.65 0.61 2.36
CA GLU A 56 -13.85 -0.02 2.92
C GLU A 56 -14.49 -0.92 1.85
N TYR A 57 -14.53 -2.21 2.14
CA TYR A 57 -15.25 -3.21 1.34
C TYR A 57 -16.51 -3.65 2.09
N GLN A 58 -17.37 -4.43 1.43
CA GLN A 58 -18.65 -4.85 2.00
C GLN A 58 -18.52 -5.54 3.39
N ARG A 59 -17.41 -6.25 3.64
CA ARG A 59 -17.22 -7.06 4.86
C ARG A 59 -15.89 -6.81 5.58
N SER A 60 -15.05 -5.93 5.07
CA SER A 60 -13.70 -5.71 5.59
C SER A 60 -13.29 -4.26 5.40
N GLN A 61 -12.29 -3.87 6.17
CA GLN A 61 -11.57 -2.62 5.96
C GLN A 61 -10.09 -2.96 5.87
N LEU A 62 -9.38 -2.24 5.00
CA LEU A 62 -7.94 -2.34 4.88
C LEU A 62 -7.32 -0.96 5.15
N CYS A 63 -6.36 -0.92 6.07
CA CYS A 63 -5.60 0.27 6.35
C CYS A 63 -4.42 0.37 5.38
N GLU A 64 -4.29 1.52 4.73
CA GLU A 64 -3.16 1.85 3.87
C GLU A 64 -2.37 3.01 4.49
N PHE A 65 -1.05 2.86 4.53
CA PHE A 65 -0.11 3.91 4.90
C PHE A 65 0.49 4.52 3.65
N LEU A 66 0.31 5.83 3.46
CA LEU A 66 1.08 6.58 2.47
C LEU A 66 2.43 6.94 3.10
N LEU A 67 3.49 6.39 2.53
CA LEU A 67 4.87 6.54 2.96
C LEU A 67 5.68 7.36 1.96
N ARG A 68 6.61 8.18 2.45
CA ARG A 68 7.57 8.90 1.61
C ARG A 68 8.96 8.94 2.22
N GLY A 69 9.96 8.67 1.39
CA GLY A 69 11.38 8.75 1.73
C GLY A 69 12.05 9.98 1.14
N HIS A 70 13.38 9.94 1.06
CA HIS A 70 14.18 11.03 0.48
C HIS A 70 13.97 11.22 -1.03
N SER A 71 13.71 10.14 -1.77
CA SER A 71 13.45 10.20 -3.22
C SER A 71 12.19 10.98 -3.58
N GLY A 72 11.28 11.17 -2.62
CA GLY A 72 9.97 11.77 -2.86
C GLY A 72 8.97 10.82 -3.51
N THR A 73 9.35 9.58 -3.87
CA THR A 73 8.41 8.57 -4.38
C THR A 73 7.38 8.21 -3.31
N ALA A 74 6.10 8.21 -3.69
CA ALA A 74 5.02 7.74 -2.84
C ALA A 74 5.01 6.21 -2.84
N ILE A 75 5.07 5.61 -1.65
CA ILE A 75 4.93 4.17 -1.43
C ILE A 75 3.67 3.96 -0.60
N TYR A 76 2.83 3.05 -1.05
CA TYR A 76 1.61 2.67 -0.35
C TYR A 76 1.87 1.34 0.34
N LEU A 77 1.56 1.24 1.63
CA LEU A 77 1.82 0.05 2.42
C LEU A 77 0.55 -0.37 3.15
N SER A 78 0.17 -1.64 3.00
CA SER A 78 -0.90 -2.26 3.78
C SER A 78 -0.35 -3.50 4.46
N TYR A 79 -0.77 -3.73 5.71
CA TYR A 79 -0.53 -5.00 6.39
C TYR A 79 -1.77 -5.87 6.22
N VAL A 80 -1.60 -7.03 5.59
CA VAL A 80 -2.69 -7.97 5.31
C VAL A 80 -2.56 -9.16 6.26
N GLN A 81 -3.67 -9.49 6.93
CA GLN A 81 -3.75 -10.59 7.87
C GLN A 81 -4.72 -11.65 7.36
N GLU A 82 -4.18 -12.63 6.66
CA GLU A 82 -4.88 -13.82 6.19
C GLU A 82 -4.27 -15.07 6.86
N ASP A 83 -4.14 -16.19 6.14
CA ASP A 83 -3.52 -17.41 6.66
C ASP A 83 -2.04 -17.18 7.02
N GLU A 84 -1.31 -16.51 6.13
CA GLU A 84 0.00 -15.92 6.42
C GLU A 84 -0.10 -14.41 6.35
N SER A 85 0.53 -13.70 7.28
CA SER A 85 0.51 -12.24 7.29
C SER A 85 1.65 -11.69 6.46
N TYR A 86 1.34 -10.71 5.61
CA TYR A 86 2.29 -10.11 4.69
C TYR A 86 2.07 -8.60 4.56
N LEU A 87 3.05 -7.95 3.94
CA LEU A 87 2.98 -6.56 3.53
C LEU A 87 2.57 -6.53 2.06
N SER A 88 1.51 -5.80 1.74
CA SER A 88 1.25 -5.33 0.38
C SER A 88 1.89 -3.96 0.24
N ILE A 89 2.86 -3.85 -0.67
CA ILE A 89 3.62 -2.61 -0.90
C ILE A 89 3.43 -2.22 -2.34
N SER A 90 2.92 -1.02 -2.59
CA SER A 90 2.52 -0.60 -3.92
C SER A 90 3.12 0.74 -4.33
N MET A 91 3.29 0.93 -5.63
CA MET A 91 3.69 2.17 -6.25
C MET A 91 2.81 2.45 -7.47
N LYS A 92 2.29 3.68 -7.54
CA LYS A 92 1.45 4.12 -8.67
C LYS A 92 2.30 4.36 -9.92
N ILE A 93 1.81 3.88 -11.05
CA ILE A 93 2.35 4.17 -12.38
C ILE A 93 1.35 4.98 -13.19
N ASN A 94 1.84 5.88 -14.03
CA ASN A 94 0.98 6.68 -14.89
C ASN A 94 0.69 5.95 -16.21
N ARG A 95 -0.29 6.44 -16.95
CA ARG A 95 -0.69 5.90 -18.25
C ARG A 95 0.48 5.73 -19.22
N ALA A 96 1.38 6.69 -19.33
CA ALA A 96 2.52 6.61 -20.26
C ALA A 96 3.50 5.48 -19.90
N VAL A 97 3.58 5.11 -18.61
CA VAL A 97 4.34 3.95 -18.15
C VAL A 97 3.59 2.66 -18.47
N VAL A 98 2.27 2.61 -18.24
CA VAL A 98 1.43 1.46 -18.62
C VAL A 98 1.53 1.15 -20.11
N GLU A 99 1.44 2.18 -20.96
CA GLU A 99 1.56 2.08 -22.43
C GLU A 99 2.92 1.52 -22.90
N GLN A 100 3.97 1.66 -22.08
CA GLN A 100 5.28 1.09 -22.36
C GLN A 100 5.45 -0.31 -21.78
N MET A 101 4.73 -0.64 -20.70
CA MET A 101 4.84 -1.93 -20.03
C MET A 101 3.97 -3.01 -20.66
N PHE A 102 2.79 -2.66 -21.16
CA PHE A 102 1.78 -3.62 -21.59
C PHE A 102 1.16 -3.25 -22.93
N ASP A 103 0.71 -4.28 -23.64
CA ASP A 103 -0.14 -4.06 -24.81
C ASP A 103 -1.50 -3.51 -24.34
N LEU A 104 -1.95 -2.40 -24.95
CA LEU A 104 -3.15 -1.71 -24.49
C LEU A 104 -4.44 -2.44 -24.85
N ASP A 105 -4.45 -3.24 -25.92
CA ASP A 105 -5.61 -4.05 -26.26
C ASP A 105 -5.75 -5.16 -25.22
N ALA A 106 -4.65 -5.82 -24.84
CA ALA A 106 -4.63 -6.79 -23.74
C ALA A 106 -4.95 -6.15 -22.38
N PHE A 107 -4.46 -4.94 -22.11
CA PHE A 107 -4.77 -4.20 -20.88
C PHE A 107 -6.25 -3.87 -20.78
N ALA A 108 -6.91 -3.52 -21.89
CA ALA A 108 -8.34 -3.25 -21.90
C ALA A 108 -9.19 -4.48 -21.54
N GLU A 109 -8.69 -5.70 -21.77
CA GLU A 109 -9.39 -6.94 -21.39
C GLU A 109 -9.59 -7.08 -19.87
N ILE A 110 -8.83 -6.35 -19.04
CA ILE A 110 -8.98 -6.35 -17.57
C ILE A 110 -10.41 -6.00 -17.15
N PHE A 111 -11.05 -5.12 -17.91
CA PHE A 111 -12.38 -4.57 -17.62
C PHE A 111 -13.51 -5.41 -18.22
N GLU A 112 -13.20 -6.47 -18.97
CA GLU A 112 -14.19 -7.27 -19.69
C GLU A 112 -14.55 -8.56 -18.94
N GLU A 113 -15.83 -8.92 -18.97
CA GLU A 113 -16.28 -10.21 -18.46
C GLU A 113 -15.70 -11.37 -19.32
N PRO A 114 -15.27 -12.50 -18.71
CA PRO A 114 -15.54 -12.91 -17.33
C PRO A 114 -14.38 -12.65 -16.35
N GLY A 115 -13.51 -11.67 -16.59
CA GLY A 115 -12.34 -11.40 -15.74
C GLY A 115 -11.25 -12.45 -15.88
N LYS A 116 -10.68 -12.57 -17.09
CA LYS A 116 -9.62 -13.55 -17.40
C LYS A 116 -8.45 -12.93 -18.15
N ALA A 117 -8.26 -11.61 -18.00
CA ALA A 117 -7.18 -10.91 -18.67
C ALA A 117 -5.82 -11.51 -18.28
N THR A 118 -4.91 -11.53 -19.24
CA THR A 118 -3.52 -11.90 -19.05
C THR A 118 -2.66 -10.80 -19.65
N LEU A 119 -1.66 -10.36 -18.91
CA LEU A 119 -0.70 -9.37 -19.39
C LEU A 119 0.69 -9.96 -19.41
N THR A 120 1.41 -9.65 -20.49
CA THR A 120 2.83 -9.96 -20.64
C THR A 120 3.60 -8.65 -20.69
N LEU A 121 4.67 -8.58 -19.91
CA LEU A 121 5.56 -7.42 -19.89
C LEU A 121 6.26 -7.26 -21.25
N GLN A 122 6.20 -6.06 -21.80
CA GLN A 122 6.92 -5.70 -23.02
C GLN A 122 8.40 -5.42 -22.73
N ALA A 123 9.21 -5.44 -23.79
CA ALA A 123 10.60 -5.02 -23.68
C ALA A 123 10.69 -3.53 -23.33
N LEU A 124 11.18 -3.23 -22.12
CA LEU A 124 11.27 -1.86 -21.62
C LEU A 124 12.55 -1.14 -22.07
N PRO A 125 12.52 0.19 -22.23
CA PRO A 125 13.73 1.01 -22.26
C PRO A 125 14.58 0.79 -21.00
N ALA A 126 15.91 0.91 -21.13
CA ALA A 126 16.84 0.59 -20.06
C ALA A 126 16.60 1.42 -18.78
N GLU A 127 16.22 2.69 -18.93
CA GLU A 127 15.91 3.57 -17.81
C GLU A 127 14.69 3.10 -17.03
N LEU A 128 13.62 2.72 -17.74
CA LEU A 128 12.37 2.25 -17.15
C LEU A 128 12.56 0.87 -16.49
N ALA A 129 13.29 -0.02 -17.16
CA ALA A 129 13.66 -1.32 -16.61
C ALA A 129 14.47 -1.16 -15.30
N ALA A 130 15.38 -0.19 -15.22
CA ALA A 130 16.15 0.07 -14.00
C ALA A 130 15.31 0.69 -12.88
N GLU A 131 14.36 1.57 -13.21
CA GLU A 131 13.46 2.19 -12.24
C GLU A 131 12.50 1.18 -11.60
N PHE A 132 11.94 0.29 -12.41
CA PHE A 132 10.89 -0.65 -12.00
C PHE A 132 11.36 -2.10 -11.83
N ASP A 133 12.66 -2.41 -11.98
CA ASP A 133 13.25 -3.77 -11.95
C ASP A 133 12.52 -4.76 -11.01
N LYS A 134 12.65 -4.58 -9.69
CA LYS A 134 12.06 -5.50 -8.70
C LYS A 134 10.57 -5.30 -8.44
N TRP A 135 9.91 -4.43 -9.19
CA TRP A 135 8.46 -4.21 -9.15
C TRP A 135 7.72 -5.03 -10.21
N LEU A 136 8.44 -5.62 -11.16
CA LEU A 136 7.86 -6.23 -12.34
C LEU A 136 8.01 -7.76 -12.35
N SER A 137 7.00 -8.41 -12.92
CA SER A 137 6.99 -9.82 -13.31
C SER A 137 6.81 -9.88 -14.83
N ASP A 138 7.27 -10.97 -15.45
CA ASP A 138 7.15 -11.17 -16.90
C ASP A 138 5.69 -11.36 -17.34
N GLU A 139 4.88 -12.00 -16.50
CA GLU A 139 3.48 -12.29 -16.77
C GLU A 139 2.60 -12.06 -15.53
N TYR A 140 1.35 -11.65 -15.79
CA TYR A 140 0.29 -11.45 -14.82
C TYR A 140 -1.02 -12.05 -15.34
N HIS A 141 -1.81 -12.64 -14.45
CA HIS A 141 -3.12 -13.19 -14.75
C HIS A 141 -4.15 -12.64 -13.78
N GLN A 142 -5.35 -12.36 -14.27
CA GLN A 142 -6.40 -11.76 -13.46
C GLN A 142 -6.89 -12.71 -12.37
N VAL A 143 -6.93 -12.18 -11.15
CA VAL A 143 -7.35 -12.90 -9.94
C VAL A 143 -8.57 -12.26 -9.28
N GLU A 144 -8.77 -10.96 -9.48
CA GLU A 144 -9.94 -10.23 -8.99
C GLU A 144 -10.58 -9.42 -10.13
N PHE A 145 -11.91 -9.48 -10.21
CA PHE A 145 -12.70 -8.76 -11.21
C PHE A 145 -13.84 -8.01 -10.53
N ALA A 146 -13.91 -6.69 -10.75
CA ALA A 146 -14.98 -5.82 -10.30
C ALA A 146 -15.23 -5.85 -8.77
N ALA A 147 -14.16 -5.69 -7.99
CA ALA A 147 -14.25 -5.54 -6.53
C ALA A 147 -14.69 -4.12 -6.17
N PHE A 148 -15.92 -3.96 -5.66
CA PHE A 148 -16.45 -2.65 -5.30
C PHE A 148 -16.09 -2.24 -3.86
N GLY A 149 -15.70 -0.99 -3.68
CA GLY A 149 -15.39 -0.42 -2.37
C GLY A 149 -15.45 1.10 -2.31
N TYR A 150 -15.12 1.65 -1.14
CA TYR A 150 -14.94 3.08 -0.91
C TYR A 150 -13.53 3.35 -0.40
N PHE A 151 -12.87 4.34 -1.00
CA PHE A 151 -11.58 4.84 -0.53
C PHE A 151 -11.77 6.09 0.33
N HIS A 152 -11.22 6.03 1.53
CA HIS A 152 -11.30 7.10 2.52
C HIS A 152 -9.92 7.68 2.77
N ARG A 153 -9.75 9.00 2.54
CA ARG A 153 -8.51 9.74 2.88
C ARG A 153 -8.41 10.04 4.38
N GLN A 154 -8.78 9.07 5.22
CA GLN A 154 -8.79 9.14 6.67
C GLN A 154 -8.55 7.77 7.29
N ASP A 155 -7.97 7.77 8.50
CA ASP A 155 -7.74 6.58 9.32
C ASP A 155 -9.03 6.19 10.06
N TYR A 156 -9.66 5.10 9.64
CA TYR A 156 -10.83 4.51 10.29
C TYR A 156 -10.51 3.18 10.96
N ARG A 157 -9.23 2.88 11.26
CA ARG A 157 -8.91 1.70 12.08
C ARG A 157 -9.66 1.75 13.39
N ASP A 158 -10.29 0.63 13.75
CA ASP A 158 -11.16 0.46 14.92
C ASP A 158 -12.39 1.41 14.95
N LEU A 159 -12.72 2.03 13.82
CA LEU A 159 -13.84 2.94 13.64
C LEU A 159 -14.72 2.50 12.46
N LYS A 160 -15.94 3.03 12.40
CA LYS A 160 -16.81 2.85 11.25
C LYS A 160 -16.75 4.11 10.38
N PRO A 161 -16.44 3.99 9.07
CA PRO A 161 -16.53 5.12 8.16
C PRO A 161 -17.95 5.71 8.09
N PRO A 162 -18.10 6.99 7.76
CA PRO A 162 -19.40 7.64 7.56
C PRO A 162 -20.22 6.90 6.50
N GLN A 163 -21.53 6.80 6.74
CA GLN A 163 -22.45 6.04 5.87
C GLN A 163 -23.47 6.95 5.16
N ASN A 164 -23.34 8.26 5.35
CA ASN A 164 -24.27 9.25 4.80
C ASN A 164 -23.75 9.78 3.47
N ASP A 165 -24.64 10.02 2.51
CA ASP A 165 -24.34 10.45 1.12
C ASP A 165 -23.77 11.87 0.95
N ASP A 166 -23.30 12.49 2.04
CA ASP A 166 -22.54 13.74 1.95
C ASP A 166 -21.09 13.45 1.50
N ASP A 167 -20.27 14.49 1.30
CA ASP A 167 -18.83 14.41 0.96
C ASP A 167 -17.98 13.58 1.96
N ALA A 168 -18.59 13.02 3.00
CA ALA A 168 -17.97 12.20 4.04
C ALA A 168 -17.95 10.69 3.72
N ARG A 169 -18.69 10.19 2.72
CA ARG A 169 -18.85 8.74 2.42
C ARG A 169 -17.60 8.05 1.85
N GLY A 170 -16.56 8.80 1.51
CA GLY A 170 -15.42 8.28 0.76
C GLY A 170 -15.70 8.21 -0.75
N GLU A 171 -14.67 7.95 -1.54
CA GLU A 171 -14.75 7.90 -3.00
C GLU A 171 -15.02 6.46 -3.44
N GLY A 172 -16.14 6.21 -4.13
CA GLY A 172 -16.46 4.88 -4.64
C GLY A 172 -15.49 4.47 -5.75
N PHE A 173 -15.12 3.19 -5.77
CA PHE A 173 -14.27 2.63 -6.81
C PHE A 173 -14.64 1.19 -7.17
N GLU A 174 -14.23 0.78 -8.36
CA GLU A 174 -14.21 -0.59 -8.84
C GLU A 174 -12.75 -1.03 -9.01
N GLY A 175 -12.37 -2.11 -8.34
CA GLY A 175 -11.02 -2.66 -8.30
C GLY A 175 -10.86 -3.91 -9.15
N TYR A 176 -9.69 -4.05 -9.77
CA TYR A 176 -9.24 -5.22 -10.52
C TYR A 176 -7.83 -5.56 -10.08
N SER A 177 -7.51 -6.85 -9.99
CA SER A 177 -6.17 -7.28 -9.62
C SER A 177 -5.71 -8.43 -10.50
N LEU A 178 -4.46 -8.34 -10.93
CA LEU A 178 -3.76 -9.39 -11.64
C LEU A 178 -2.52 -9.76 -10.84
N ALA A 179 -2.26 -11.06 -10.65
CA ALA A 179 -1.10 -11.55 -9.92
C ALA A 179 -0.16 -12.33 -10.85
N ASN A 180 1.11 -12.43 -10.49
CA ASN A 180 2.00 -13.39 -11.13
C ASN A 180 1.77 -14.81 -10.58
N SER A 181 2.32 -15.84 -11.23
CA SER A 181 2.10 -17.24 -10.83
C SER A 181 2.67 -17.62 -9.46
N ASP A 182 3.54 -16.78 -8.89
CA ASP A 182 4.17 -17.01 -7.59
C ASP A 182 3.49 -16.22 -6.45
N ASP A 183 2.42 -15.47 -6.73
CA ASP A 183 1.73 -14.60 -5.77
C ASP A 183 2.69 -13.64 -5.03
N THR A 184 3.68 -13.10 -5.75
CA THR A 184 4.68 -12.16 -5.20
C THR A 184 4.55 -10.76 -5.76
N HIS A 185 3.98 -10.63 -6.96
CA HIS A 185 3.77 -9.37 -7.66
C HIS A 185 2.31 -9.28 -8.09
N ALA A 186 1.77 -8.08 -8.05
CA ALA A 186 0.46 -7.78 -8.59
C ALA A 186 0.45 -6.48 -9.37
N LEU A 187 -0.52 -6.39 -10.27
CA LEU A 187 -0.95 -5.18 -10.94
C LEU A 187 -2.37 -4.91 -10.47
N ASP A 188 -2.54 -3.86 -9.68
CA ASP A 188 -3.83 -3.44 -9.16
C ASP A 188 -4.32 -2.23 -9.95
N VAL A 189 -5.59 -2.24 -10.32
CA VAL A 189 -6.25 -1.17 -11.08
C VAL A 189 -7.50 -0.75 -10.34
N GLU A 190 -7.65 0.54 -10.13
CA GLU A 190 -8.82 1.14 -9.47
C GLU A 190 -9.45 2.16 -10.41
N VAL A 191 -10.74 1.99 -10.68
CA VAL A 191 -11.55 2.94 -11.45
C VAL A 191 -12.50 3.65 -10.49
N TYR A 192 -12.28 4.94 -10.30
CA TYR A 192 -13.04 5.76 -9.36
C TYR A 192 -14.29 6.35 -10.01
N GLU A 193 -15.32 6.64 -9.20
CA GLU A 193 -16.57 7.28 -9.66
C GLU A 193 -16.34 8.65 -10.33
N SER A 194 -15.24 9.33 -10.00
CA SER A 194 -14.79 10.56 -10.64
C SER A 194 -14.35 10.37 -12.10
N GLY A 195 -14.14 9.12 -12.54
CA GLY A 195 -13.59 8.74 -13.84
C GLY A 195 -12.06 8.61 -13.84
N ASP A 196 -11.41 8.85 -12.70
CA ASP A 196 -9.96 8.64 -12.56
C ASP A 196 -9.65 7.14 -12.50
N THR A 197 -8.56 6.75 -13.16
CA THR A 197 -8.03 5.39 -13.11
C THR A 197 -6.65 5.41 -12.51
N GLU A 198 -6.45 4.66 -11.44
CA GLU A 198 -5.16 4.44 -10.82
C GLU A 198 -4.66 3.03 -11.14
N VAL A 199 -3.36 2.93 -11.43
CA VAL A 199 -2.69 1.66 -11.70
C VAL A 199 -1.49 1.55 -10.78
N MET A 200 -1.36 0.44 -10.08
CA MET A 200 -0.30 0.19 -9.12
C MET A 200 0.46 -1.09 -9.45
N LEU A 201 1.80 -1.01 -9.33
CA LEU A 201 2.64 -2.19 -9.19
C LEU A 201 2.76 -2.52 -7.71
N THR A 202 2.44 -3.76 -7.35
CA THR A 202 2.35 -4.22 -5.96
C THR A 202 3.28 -5.39 -5.72
N LEU A 203 3.93 -5.40 -4.55
CA LEU A 203 4.78 -6.45 -4.04
C LEU A 203 4.20 -7.03 -2.76
N TYR A 204 4.19 -8.36 -2.68
CA TYR A 204 3.88 -9.07 -1.44
C TYR A 204 5.17 -9.48 -0.74
N ARG A 205 5.41 -8.89 0.43
CA ARG A 205 6.68 -9.01 1.16
C ARG A 205 6.45 -9.49 2.60
N PRO A 206 7.38 -10.27 3.18
CA PRO A 206 7.26 -10.65 4.57
C PRO A 206 7.46 -9.46 5.50
N LEU A 207 6.84 -9.49 6.68
CA LEU A 207 6.99 -8.43 7.69
C LEU A 207 8.43 -8.22 8.13
N THR A 208 9.26 -9.26 8.04
CA THR A 208 10.69 -9.23 8.38
C THR A 208 11.50 -8.28 7.50
N ASP A 209 10.97 -7.86 6.35
CA ASP A 209 11.63 -6.85 5.52
C ASP A 209 11.61 -5.46 6.16
N ILE A 210 10.69 -5.20 7.11
CA ILE A 210 10.77 -4.01 7.96
C ILE A 210 11.72 -4.29 9.11
N ARG A 211 12.88 -3.64 9.08
CA ARG A 211 13.96 -3.85 10.04
C ARG A 211 13.77 -3.04 11.31
N GLU A 212 13.38 -1.77 11.17
CA GLU A 212 13.30 -0.83 12.31
C GLU A 212 12.05 0.04 12.23
N TYR A 213 11.54 0.37 13.41
CA TYR A 213 10.40 1.24 13.63
C TYR A 213 10.82 2.43 14.48
N TRP A 214 10.42 3.62 14.05
CA TRP A 214 10.80 4.88 14.67
C TRP A 214 9.55 5.70 14.99
N PRO A 215 9.12 5.75 16.27
CA PRO A 215 8.02 6.61 16.67
C PRO A 215 8.32 8.08 16.38
N ALA A 216 7.34 8.80 15.85
CA ALA A 216 7.35 10.26 15.87
C ALA A 216 7.51 10.76 17.32
N SER A 217 8.29 11.83 17.49
CA SER A 217 8.50 12.48 18.80
C SER A 217 7.30 13.31 19.24
#